data_AF-A0A627DEX0-F1
#
_entry.id   AF-A0A627DEX0-F1
#
_cell.length_a   1.000
_cell.length_b   1.000
_cell.length_c   1.000
_cell.angle_alpha   90.00
_cell.angle_beta   90.00
_cell.angle_gamma   90.00
#
_symmetry.space_group_name_H-M   'P 1'
#
loop_
_entity.id
_entity.type
_entity.pdbx_description
1 polymer ?
#
loop_
_entity_poly.entity_id
_entity_poly.type
_entity_poly.pdbx_seq_one_letter_code
_entity_poly.pdbx_strand_id
1 'polypeptide(L)'
;MSNDFFGLPEITGSNYIADHYREEGWIYVLSNPSLQGMLKIGMTTISPEVRASELSRSTSIPKPFVIEASFFSKNPASDEKYIHELLSDKRVNDRREFFYCSVEDALSVIQEEIGLTCATETMDYIPINYEVASMDSAIEINAESILEELNISHFGEPSSCLLALVKLGAALVKDKNRNHLQSLLIKGGELHCLECRKDA
;
A
#
# COMPACT_ATOMS: atom_id res chain seq x y z
N MET A 1 -28.39 -31.53 -15.62
CA MET A 1 -28.18 -30.11 -15.96
C MET A 1 -27.25 -29.54 -14.91
N SER A 2 -25.95 -29.58 -15.16
CA SER A 2 -24.93 -28.88 -14.39
C SER A 2 -24.34 -27.81 -15.31
N ASN A 3 -24.55 -26.54 -14.96
CA ASN A 3 -23.95 -25.41 -15.64
C ASN A 3 -22.51 -25.28 -15.14
N ASP A 4 -21.61 -26.09 -15.71
CA ASP A 4 -20.17 -25.85 -15.62
C ASP A 4 -19.78 -24.98 -16.82
N PHE A 5 -20.01 -23.68 -16.69
CA PHE A 5 -19.55 -22.69 -17.67
C PHE A 5 -19.00 -21.49 -16.91
N PHE A 6 -17.71 -21.55 -16.60
CA PHE A 6 -16.72 -20.48 -16.52
C PHE A 6 -15.52 -21.06 -15.74
N GLY A 7 -14.54 -21.58 -16.48
CA GLY A 7 -13.24 -21.90 -15.92
C GLY A 7 -12.62 -20.61 -15.38
N LEU A 8 -12.68 -20.43 -14.07
CA LEU A 8 -11.93 -19.39 -13.38
C LEU A 8 -10.42 -19.72 -13.52
N PRO A 9 -9.56 -18.72 -13.77
CA PRO A 9 -8.13 -18.96 -13.89
C PRO A 9 -7.56 -19.55 -12.59
N GLU A 10 -6.62 -20.47 -12.77
CA GLU A 10 -5.96 -21.22 -11.69
C GLU A 10 -5.09 -20.26 -10.85
N ILE A 11 -5.44 -20.08 -9.57
CA ILE A 11 -4.66 -19.25 -8.64
C ILE A 11 -3.40 -20.02 -8.24
N THR A 12 -2.22 -19.54 -8.63
CA THR A 12 -0.94 -20.18 -8.31
C THR A 12 0.01 -19.27 -7.54
N GLY A 13 0.65 -19.83 -6.50
CA GLY A 13 1.97 -19.45 -5.98
C GLY A 13 2.06 -18.29 -4.97
N SER A 14 2.52 -18.58 -3.74
CA SER A 14 3.26 -17.60 -2.94
C SER A 14 4.72 -17.59 -3.40
N ASN A 15 5.35 -16.42 -3.59
CA ASN A 15 6.80 -16.24 -3.39
C ASN A 15 7.27 -14.77 -3.47
N TYR A 16 8.35 -14.55 -2.73
CA TYR A 16 9.04 -13.30 -2.37
C TYR A 16 9.50 -12.44 -3.55
N ILE A 17 9.40 -11.11 -3.41
CA ILE A 17 9.92 -10.14 -4.39
C ILE A 17 11.33 -9.74 -3.99
N ALA A 18 12.32 -10.17 -4.79
CA ALA A 18 13.69 -9.70 -4.74
C ALA A 18 13.93 -8.54 -5.71
N ASP A 19 14.60 -7.49 -5.20
CA ASP A 19 15.62 -6.67 -5.87
C ASP A 19 15.32 -5.97 -7.21
N HIS A 20 14.25 -5.18 -7.25
CA HIS A 20 14.24 -3.96 -8.08
C HIS A 20 14.17 -2.74 -7.17
N TYR A 21 15.01 -1.74 -7.43
CA TYR A 21 15.03 -0.45 -6.75
C TYR A 21 13.62 0.14 -6.82
N ARG A 22 12.82 -0.05 -5.77
CA ARG A 22 11.43 0.40 -5.76
C ARG A 22 11.46 1.91 -5.56
N GLU A 23 10.93 2.64 -6.55
CA GLU A 23 10.65 4.07 -6.39
C GLU A 23 9.53 4.30 -5.36
N GLU A 24 8.75 3.27 -5.05
CA GLU A 24 7.66 3.31 -4.08
C GLU A 24 8.04 2.62 -2.76
N GLY A 25 7.39 3.02 -1.68
CA GLY A 25 7.64 2.50 -0.35
C GLY A 25 6.80 3.18 0.71
N TRP A 26 7.39 3.38 1.87
CA TRP A 26 6.69 3.82 3.07
C TRP A 26 7.43 4.92 3.77
N ILE A 27 6.69 5.91 4.25
CA ILE A 27 7.12 6.77 5.36
C ILE A 27 6.64 6.11 6.65
N TYR A 28 7.50 6.02 7.64
CA TYR A 28 7.15 5.53 8.97
C TYR A 28 7.40 6.59 10.04
N VAL A 29 6.63 6.49 11.12
CA VAL A 29 6.85 7.23 12.37
C VAL A 29 7.07 6.20 13.47
N LEU A 30 8.26 6.18 14.07
CA LEU A 30 8.61 5.26 15.14
C LEU A 30 8.83 5.99 16.46
N SER A 31 8.29 5.46 17.54
CA SER A 31 8.66 5.86 18.89
C SER A 31 9.61 4.84 19.51
N ASN A 32 10.29 5.25 20.58
CA ASN A 32 11.09 4.35 21.39
C ASN A 32 10.87 4.66 22.87
N PRO A 33 10.48 3.68 23.72
CA PRO A 33 10.23 3.96 25.14
C PRO A 33 11.47 4.43 25.91
N SER A 34 12.68 4.24 25.39
CA SER A 34 13.93 4.77 25.93
C SER A 34 14.30 6.16 25.40
N LEU A 35 13.60 6.67 24.38
CA LEU A 35 13.82 7.99 23.76
C LEU A 35 12.53 8.81 23.87
N GLN A 36 12.09 9.08 25.09
CA GLN A 36 10.81 9.77 25.34
C GLN A 36 10.79 11.17 24.72
N GLY A 37 9.66 11.53 24.11
CA GLY A 37 9.47 12.81 23.43
C GLY A 37 10.22 12.94 22.10
N MET A 38 10.86 11.87 21.62
CA MET A 38 11.51 11.83 20.32
C MET A 38 10.87 10.76 19.43
N LEU A 39 10.65 11.13 18.18
CA LEU A 39 10.21 10.22 17.12
C LEU A 39 11.30 10.08 16.07
N LYS A 40 11.43 8.87 15.52
CA LYS A 40 12.20 8.62 14.31
C LYS A 40 11.25 8.64 13.12
N ILE A 41 11.49 9.52 12.16
CA ILE A 41 10.68 9.62 10.94
C ILE A 41 11.60 9.33 9.77
N GLY A 42 11.28 8.31 8.98
CA GLY A 42 12.09 7.97 7.81
C GLY A 42 11.36 7.07 6.85
N MET A 43 12.09 6.54 5.87
CA MET A 43 11.51 5.73 4.81
C MET A 43 12.04 4.30 4.67
N THR A 44 11.26 3.47 3.99
CA THR A 44 11.65 2.13 3.56
C THR A 44 10.92 1.69 2.29
N THR A 45 11.58 0.94 1.41
CA THR A 45 10.99 0.35 0.19
C THR A 45 10.47 -1.07 0.41
N ILE A 46 10.70 -1.64 1.59
CA ILE A 46 10.17 -2.95 1.99
C ILE A 46 8.91 -2.75 2.83
N SER A 47 8.96 -3.07 4.12
CA SER A 47 7.86 -2.88 5.08
C SER A 47 8.38 -2.12 6.32
N PRO A 48 7.59 -1.20 6.92
CA PRO A 48 7.91 -0.54 8.18
C PRO A 48 8.27 -1.51 9.32
N GLU A 49 7.65 -2.68 9.38
CA GLU A 49 7.86 -3.73 10.39
C GLU A 49 9.27 -4.31 10.35
N VAL A 50 9.71 -4.73 9.16
CA VAL A 50 11.09 -5.20 8.96
C VAL A 50 12.07 -4.09 9.31
N ARG A 51 11.82 -2.86 8.87
CA ARG A 51 12.74 -1.74 9.15
C ARG A 51 12.81 -1.39 10.64
N ALA A 52 11.67 -1.37 11.34
CA ALA A 52 11.62 -1.17 12.79
C ALA A 52 12.37 -2.27 13.54
N SER A 53 12.24 -3.52 13.10
CA SER A 53 12.96 -4.67 13.68
C SER A 53 14.47 -4.57 13.47
N GLU A 54 14.93 -4.23 12.25
CA GLU A 54 16.35 -4.00 11.96
C GLU A 54 16.95 -2.89 12.84
N LEU A 55 16.27 -1.75 12.94
CA LEU A 55 16.73 -0.62 13.75
C LEU A 55 16.76 -0.97 15.23
N SER A 56 15.82 -1.80 15.70
CA SER A 56 15.74 -2.27 17.07
C SER A 56 16.86 -3.25 17.45
N ARG A 57 17.50 -3.90 16.46
CA ARG A 57 18.66 -4.80 16.69
C ARG A 57 19.97 -4.04 16.92
N SER A 58 19.99 -2.73 16.67
CA SER A 58 21.18 -1.90 16.90
C SER A 58 21.51 -1.84 18.39
N THR A 59 22.77 -2.13 18.75
CA THR A 59 23.25 -2.03 20.14
C THR A 59 23.23 -0.61 20.71
N SER A 60 23.04 0.40 19.85
CA SER A 60 22.91 1.80 20.25
C SER A 60 21.51 2.18 20.73
N ILE A 61 20.51 1.30 20.61
CA ILE A 61 19.12 1.56 20.98
C ILE A 61 18.70 0.57 22.09
N PRO A 62 18.40 1.04 23.31
CA PRO A 62 18.17 0.14 24.47
C PRO A 62 16.88 -0.67 24.45
N LYS A 63 15.84 -0.20 23.74
CA LYS A 63 14.52 -0.85 23.64
C LYS A 63 14.08 -0.92 22.18
N PRO A 64 13.22 -1.87 21.78
CA PRO A 64 12.72 -1.89 20.41
C PRO A 64 11.91 -0.64 20.08
N PHE A 65 11.94 -0.25 18.81
CA PHE A 65 11.05 0.76 18.26
C PHE A 65 9.62 0.23 18.18
N VAL A 66 8.66 1.12 18.38
CA VAL A 66 7.24 0.89 18.17
C VAL A 66 6.83 1.68 16.93
N ILE A 67 6.06 1.06 16.04
CA ILE A 67 5.49 1.75 14.88
C ILE A 67 4.25 2.48 15.34
N GLU A 68 4.30 3.81 15.31
CA GLU A 68 3.18 4.67 15.67
C GLU A 68 2.30 4.93 14.45
N ALA A 69 2.92 5.05 13.26
CA ALA A 69 2.22 5.24 12.01
C ALA A 69 3.06 4.79 10.81
N SER A 70 2.36 4.46 9.72
CA SER A 70 2.98 4.20 8.42
C SER A 70 2.15 4.82 7.30
N PHE A 71 2.78 5.19 6.19
CA PHE A 71 2.15 5.87 5.07
C PHE A 71 2.73 5.33 3.77
N PHE A 72 1.89 4.84 2.88
CA PHE A 72 2.35 4.43 1.55
C PHE A 72 2.68 5.67 0.73
N SER A 73 3.85 5.67 0.09
CA SER A 73 4.30 6.75 -0.78
C SER A 73 4.87 6.19 -2.08
N LYS A 74 4.50 6.84 -3.19
CA LYS A 74 5.03 6.54 -4.52
C LYS A 74 6.45 7.09 -4.75
N ASN A 75 6.92 7.97 -3.88
CA ASN A 75 8.28 8.52 -3.92
C ASN A 75 8.75 8.84 -2.50
N PRO A 76 8.99 7.80 -1.68
CA PRO A 76 9.20 7.95 -0.25
C PRO A 76 10.52 8.67 0.05
N ALA A 77 11.50 8.66 -0.86
CA ALA A 77 12.73 9.44 -0.70
C ALA A 77 12.49 10.95 -0.82
N SER A 78 11.67 11.37 -1.78
CA SER A 78 11.29 12.79 -1.92
C SER A 78 10.41 13.24 -0.75
N ASP A 79 9.43 12.43 -0.38
CA ASP A 79 8.51 12.73 0.71
C ASP A 79 9.23 12.79 2.06
N GLU A 80 10.13 11.84 2.34
CA GLU A 80 10.97 11.84 3.55
C GLU A 80 11.77 13.13 3.66
N LYS A 81 12.44 13.53 2.57
CA LYS A 81 13.24 14.74 2.54
C LYS A 81 12.38 15.97 2.85
N TYR A 82 11.22 16.07 2.22
CA TYR A 82 10.31 17.20 2.42
C TYR A 82 9.75 17.24 3.85
N ILE A 83 9.38 16.08 4.42
CA ILE A 83 8.97 15.97 5.83
C ILE A 83 10.10 16.42 6.77
N HIS A 84 11.34 16.02 6.49
CA HIS A 84 12.50 16.43 7.30
C HIS A 84 12.77 17.93 7.20
N GLU A 85 12.51 18.55 6.06
CA GLU A 85 12.59 20.01 5.88
C GLU A 85 11.50 20.73 6.69
N LEU A 86 10.25 20.26 6.62
CA LEU A 86 9.11 20.81 7.38
C LEU A 86 9.31 20.68 8.90
N LEU A 87 9.93 19.59 9.35
CA LEU A 87 10.21 19.33 10.78
C LEU A 87 11.63 19.73 11.20
N SER A 88 12.36 20.48 10.37
CA SER A 88 13.77 20.82 10.61
C SER A 88 13.99 21.51 11.96
N ASP A 89 13.11 22.42 12.37
CA ASP A 89 13.17 23.12 13.66
C ASP A 89 13.01 22.18 14.86
N LYS A 90 12.38 21.01 14.66
CA LYS A 90 12.21 19.97 15.69
C LYS A 90 13.31 18.90 15.62
N ARG A 91 14.24 18.97 14.66
CA ARG A 91 15.24 17.93 14.43
C ARG A 91 16.29 17.91 15.54
N VAL A 92 16.54 16.74 16.13
CA VAL A 92 17.47 16.55 17.25
C VAL A 92 18.92 16.76 16.79
N ASN A 93 19.25 16.31 15.58
CA ASN A 93 20.56 16.41 14.99
C ASN A 93 20.43 16.36 13.46
N ASP A 94 21.07 17.29 12.76
CA ASP A 94 20.99 17.43 11.30
C ASP A 94 21.44 16.18 10.53
N ARG A 95 22.27 15.33 11.14
CA ARG A 95 22.77 14.08 10.55
C ARG A 95 21.94 12.86 10.92
N ARG A 96 20.84 13.05 11.65
CA ARG A 96 19.98 11.97 12.15
C ARG A 96 18.53 12.29 11.84
N GLU A 97 17.69 11.27 11.87
CA GLU A 97 16.28 11.36 11.48
C GLU A 97 15.39 11.30 12.72
N PHE A 98 15.79 11.99 13.79
CA PHE A 98 15.05 12.07 15.04
C PHE A 98 14.54 13.48 15.27
N PHE A 99 13.31 13.59 15.77
CA PHE A 99 12.58 14.84 15.91
C PHE A 99 11.90 14.91 17.29
N TYR A 100 11.96 16.07 17.94
CA TYR A 100 11.20 16.37 19.15
C TYR A 100 9.76 16.77 18.79
N CYS A 101 8.89 15.79 18.60
CA CYS A 101 7.46 15.99 18.31
C CYS A 101 6.61 14.87 18.91
N SER A 102 5.31 15.14 19.09
CA SER A 102 4.33 14.10 19.40
C SER A 102 3.95 13.32 18.15
N VAL A 103 3.28 12.18 18.35
CA VAL A 103 2.76 11.37 17.22
C VAL A 103 1.73 12.19 16.45
N GLU A 104 0.85 12.89 17.15
CA GLU A 104 -0.17 13.76 16.56
C GLU A 104 0.45 14.87 15.70
N ASP A 105 1.50 15.54 16.18
CA ASP A 105 2.22 16.56 15.41
C ASP A 105 2.79 15.98 14.11
N ALA A 106 3.41 14.79 14.18
CA ALA A 106 3.98 14.13 13.01
C ALA A 106 2.90 13.72 12.01
N LEU A 107 1.78 13.17 12.50
CA LEU A 107 0.63 12.79 11.67
C LEU A 107 0.04 14.00 10.95
N SER A 108 -0.21 15.09 11.66
CA SER A 108 -0.75 16.32 11.08
C SER A 108 0.14 16.85 9.95
N VAL A 109 1.46 16.94 10.17
CA VAL A 109 2.37 17.41 9.12
C VAL A 109 2.35 16.50 7.90
N ILE A 110 2.40 15.17 8.10
CA ILE A 110 2.44 14.22 6.98
C ILE A 110 1.11 14.21 6.21
N GLN A 111 -0.03 14.31 6.90
CA GLN A 111 -1.34 14.27 6.27
C GLN A 111 -1.70 15.59 5.58
N GLU A 112 -1.46 16.73 6.23
CA GLU A 112 -1.91 18.03 5.75
C GLU A 112 -0.98 18.60 4.67
N GLU A 113 0.34 18.40 4.79
CA GLU A 113 1.32 19.00 3.87
C GLU A 113 1.76 18.06 2.74
N ILE A 114 1.74 16.74 2.97
CA ILE A 114 2.13 15.73 1.97
C ILE A 114 0.91 15.05 1.36
N GLY A 115 -0.23 15.05 2.05
CA GLY A 115 -1.46 14.39 1.58
C GLY A 115 -1.43 12.86 1.71
N LEU A 116 -0.47 12.31 2.47
CA LEU A 116 -0.40 10.86 2.69
C LEU A 116 -1.41 10.42 3.75
N THR A 117 -2.11 9.32 3.50
CA THR A 117 -3.06 8.75 4.46
C THR A 117 -2.37 7.70 5.33
N CYS A 118 -2.60 7.76 6.64
CA CYS A 118 -2.03 6.80 7.59
C CYS A 118 -2.60 5.40 7.31
N ALA A 119 -1.71 4.45 7.03
CA ALA A 119 -1.99 3.04 7.09
C ALA A 119 -1.79 2.59 8.54
N THR A 120 -2.91 2.49 9.27
CA THR A 120 -2.95 1.96 10.64
C THR A 120 -2.88 0.43 10.69
N GLU A 121 -2.82 -0.23 9.54
CA GLU A 121 -2.84 -1.68 9.42
C GLU A 121 -1.60 -2.14 8.64
N THR A 122 -1.03 -3.29 9.02
CA THR A 122 0.16 -3.83 8.34
C THR A 122 -0.12 -4.01 6.86
N MET A 123 0.91 -3.95 6.01
CA MET A 123 0.78 -4.03 4.55
C MET A 123 -0.01 -5.26 4.03
N ASP A 124 -0.07 -6.34 4.83
CA ASP A 124 -0.87 -7.54 4.56
C ASP A 124 -2.40 -7.34 4.76
N TYR A 125 -2.80 -6.37 5.59
CA TYR A 125 -4.20 -6.07 5.94
C TYR A 125 -4.80 -4.91 5.14
N ILE A 126 -3.98 -4.01 4.58
CA ILE A 126 -4.51 -2.87 3.81
C ILE A 126 -5.33 -3.35 2.60
N PRO A 127 -4.84 -4.27 1.75
CA PRO A 127 -5.60 -4.68 0.57
C PRO A 127 -6.95 -5.32 0.92
N ILE A 128 -7.03 -6.10 2.01
CA ILE A 128 -8.26 -6.84 2.38
C ILE A 128 -9.42 -5.94 2.84
N ASN A 129 -9.15 -4.67 3.17
CA ASN A 129 -10.19 -3.70 3.54
C ASN A 129 -10.83 -2.99 2.34
N TYR A 130 -10.32 -3.20 1.14
CA TYR A 130 -10.87 -2.64 -0.09
C TYR A 130 -11.51 -3.75 -0.93
N GLU A 131 -12.55 -3.42 -1.69
CA GLU A 131 -13.14 -4.34 -2.65
C GLU A 131 -12.14 -4.67 -3.79
N VAL A 132 -11.29 -3.69 -4.15
CA VAL A 132 -10.24 -3.79 -5.18
C VAL A 132 -9.03 -2.97 -4.74
N ALA A 133 -7.83 -3.53 -4.87
CA ALA A 133 -6.55 -2.87 -4.61
C ALA A 133 -5.57 -3.13 -5.77
N SER A 134 -4.73 -2.14 -6.09
CA SER A 134 -3.66 -2.30 -7.08
C SER A 134 -2.33 -1.93 -6.44
N MET A 135 -1.32 -2.77 -6.68
CA MET A 135 0.09 -2.48 -6.37
C MET A 135 0.90 -2.20 -7.63
N ASP A 136 0.26 -2.21 -8.80
CA ASP A 136 0.91 -1.90 -10.06
C ASP A 136 1.03 -0.39 -10.28
N SER A 137 2.06 0.01 -11.02
CA SER A 137 2.25 1.39 -11.47
C SER A 137 1.05 1.87 -12.29
N ALA A 138 0.85 3.19 -12.33
CA ALA A 138 -0.23 3.76 -13.11
C ALA A 138 -0.09 3.40 -14.60
N ILE A 139 -1.19 2.99 -15.22
CA ILE A 139 -1.27 2.63 -16.64
C ILE A 139 -2.15 3.65 -17.36
N GLU A 140 -1.78 4.02 -18.58
CA GLU A 140 -2.63 4.81 -19.47
C GLU A 140 -3.73 3.92 -20.06
N ILE A 141 -5.00 4.32 -19.90
CA ILE A 141 -6.14 3.53 -20.35
C ILE A 141 -6.53 3.95 -21.77
N ASN A 142 -6.20 3.11 -22.76
CA ASN A 142 -6.75 3.20 -24.10
C ASN A 142 -7.84 2.14 -24.30
N ALA A 143 -9.08 2.58 -24.48
CA ALA A 143 -10.21 1.65 -24.53
C ALA A 143 -10.20 0.73 -25.76
N GLU A 144 -9.74 1.20 -26.92
CA GLU A 144 -9.66 0.36 -28.12
C GLU A 144 -8.60 -0.73 -27.92
N SER A 145 -7.40 -0.36 -27.51
CA SER A 145 -6.30 -1.31 -27.29
C SER A 145 -6.65 -2.36 -26.24
N ILE A 146 -7.33 -1.96 -25.15
CA ILE A 146 -7.76 -2.90 -24.11
C ILE A 146 -8.82 -3.87 -24.64
N LEU A 147 -9.81 -3.39 -25.40
CA LEU A 147 -10.84 -4.25 -25.99
C LEU A 147 -10.24 -5.23 -27.01
N GLU A 148 -9.28 -4.79 -27.82
CA GLU A 148 -8.52 -5.63 -28.75
C GLU A 148 -7.70 -6.70 -28.01
N GLU A 149 -6.96 -6.32 -26.97
CA GLU A 149 -6.14 -7.23 -26.16
C GLU A 149 -7.01 -8.32 -25.49
N LEU A 150 -8.18 -7.93 -24.98
CA LEU A 150 -9.16 -8.84 -24.40
C LEU A 150 -9.93 -9.65 -25.47
N ASN A 151 -9.68 -9.42 -26.76
CA ASN A 151 -10.39 -10.01 -27.88
C ASN A 151 -11.92 -9.85 -27.80
N ILE A 152 -12.38 -8.68 -27.35
CA ILE A 152 -13.80 -8.35 -27.26
C ILE A 152 -14.21 -7.55 -28.49
N SER A 153 -15.06 -8.14 -29.32
CA SER A 153 -15.71 -7.40 -30.40
C SER A 153 -16.75 -6.42 -29.85
N HIS A 154 -16.70 -5.17 -30.29
CA HIS A 154 -17.62 -4.10 -29.89
C HIS A 154 -18.23 -3.38 -31.09
N PHE A 155 -19.30 -2.62 -30.81
CA PHE A 155 -19.90 -1.68 -31.75
C PHE A 155 -20.23 -0.37 -31.02
N GLY A 156 -19.84 0.75 -31.61
CA GLY A 156 -19.98 2.08 -31.00
C GLY A 156 -18.70 2.55 -30.31
N GLU A 157 -18.83 3.57 -29.46
CA GLU A 157 -17.69 4.24 -28.83
C GLU A 157 -16.95 3.30 -27.84
N PRO A 158 -15.64 3.01 -28.06
CA PRO A 158 -14.90 2.00 -27.29
C PRO A 158 -14.87 2.26 -25.78
N SER A 159 -14.70 3.52 -25.38
CA SER A 159 -14.69 3.93 -23.97
C SER A 159 -16.02 3.64 -23.26
N SER A 160 -17.14 3.77 -23.98
CA SER A 160 -18.47 3.44 -23.45
C SER A 160 -18.64 1.93 -23.29
N CYS A 161 -18.14 1.14 -24.24
CA CYS A 161 -18.14 -0.32 -24.15
C CYS A 161 -17.27 -0.81 -22.98
N LEU A 162 -16.06 -0.26 -22.82
CA LEU A 162 -15.17 -0.58 -21.70
C LEU A 162 -15.82 -0.21 -20.35
N LEU A 163 -16.45 0.96 -20.24
CA LEU A 163 -17.15 1.36 -19.02
C LEU A 163 -18.30 0.39 -18.67
N ALA A 164 -19.01 -0.15 -19.66
CA ALA A 164 -20.05 -1.15 -19.42
C ALA A 164 -19.46 -2.44 -18.84
N LEU A 165 -18.32 -2.90 -19.34
CA LEU A 165 -17.60 -4.05 -18.80
C LEU A 165 -17.10 -3.79 -17.36
N VAL A 166 -16.54 -2.60 -17.09
CA VAL A 166 -16.12 -2.21 -15.73
C VAL A 166 -17.30 -2.22 -14.76
N LYS A 167 -18.46 -1.70 -15.17
CA LYS A 167 -19.68 -1.73 -14.34
C LYS A 167 -20.14 -3.16 -14.04
N LEU A 168 -20.05 -4.06 -15.02
CA LEU A 168 -20.34 -5.48 -14.83
C LEU A 168 -19.36 -6.12 -13.85
N GLY A 169 -18.06 -5.87 -14.02
CA GLY A 169 -17.01 -6.32 -13.11
C GLY A 169 -17.24 -5.84 -11.67
N ALA A 170 -17.57 -4.56 -11.48
CA ALA A 170 -17.89 -4.00 -10.17
C ALA A 170 -19.12 -4.68 -9.52
N ALA A 171 -20.14 -5.02 -10.30
CA ALA A 171 -21.30 -5.76 -9.80
C ALA A 171 -20.91 -7.18 -9.34
N LEU A 172 -20.04 -7.85 -10.09
CA LEU A 172 -19.53 -9.19 -9.74
C LEU A 172 -18.67 -9.17 -8.47
N VAL A 173 -17.79 -8.19 -8.32
CA VAL A 173 -16.98 -7.99 -7.09
C VAL A 173 -17.91 -7.81 -5.88
N LYS A 174 -18.91 -6.93 -6.00
CA LYS A 174 -19.88 -6.68 -4.93
C LYS A 174 -20.72 -7.90 -4.57
N ASP A 175 -21.09 -8.72 -5.55
CA ASP A 175 -21.85 -9.94 -5.32
C ASP A 175 -21.02 -10.99 -4.56
N LYS A 176 -19.76 -11.21 -4.99
CA LYS A 176 -18.83 -12.12 -4.30
C LYS A 176 -18.55 -11.71 -2.86
N ASN A 177 -18.51 -10.40 -2.58
CA ASN A 177 -18.21 -9.85 -1.26
C ASN A 177 -19.38 -9.93 -0.25
N ARG A 178 -20.58 -10.38 -0.65
CA ARG A 178 -21.79 -10.31 0.21
C ARG A 178 -21.74 -11.13 1.51
N ASN A 179 -20.77 -12.04 1.71
CA ASN A 179 -20.72 -12.91 2.90
C ASN A 179 -19.33 -13.05 3.57
N HIS A 180 -18.27 -12.56 2.92
CA HIS A 180 -16.89 -12.53 3.42
C HIS A 180 -16.17 -11.35 2.78
N LEU A 181 -15.34 -10.62 3.53
CA LEU A 181 -14.44 -9.61 2.96
C LEU A 181 -13.40 -10.34 2.10
N GLN A 182 -13.57 -10.25 0.78
CA GLN A 182 -12.61 -10.68 -0.23
C GLN A 182 -12.15 -9.43 -0.99
N SER A 183 -10.85 -9.35 -1.27
CA SER A 183 -10.24 -8.26 -2.02
C SER A 183 -9.60 -8.77 -3.30
N LEU A 184 -9.80 -8.03 -4.38
CA LEU A 184 -9.15 -8.26 -5.65
C LEU A 184 -7.84 -7.45 -5.68
N LEU A 185 -6.69 -8.11 -5.63
CA LEU A 185 -5.37 -7.49 -5.69
C LEU A 185 -4.78 -7.61 -7.10
N ILE A 186 -4.42 -6.50 -7.71
CA ILE A 186 -3.68 -6.47 -8.97
C ILE A 186 -2.19 -6.28 -8.68
N LYS A 187 -1.36 -7.18 -9.20
CA LYS A 187 0.09 -7.19 -8.97
C LYS A 187 0.85 -7.88 -10.10
N GLY A 188 1.81 -7.20 -10.70
CA GLY A 188 2.59 -7.69 -11.84
C GLY A 188 1.74 -7.96 -13.09
N GLY A 189 0.62 -7.24 -13.25
CA GLY A 189 -0.38 -7.51 -14.30
C GLY A 189 -1.27 -8.73 -14.01
N GLU A 190 -1.07 -9.42 -12.88
CA GLU A 190 -1.88 -10.55 -12.46
C GLU A 190 -2.94 -10.15 -11.43
N LEU A 191 -4.00 -10.94 -11.36
CA LEU A 191 -5.16 -10.70 -10.52
C LEU A 191 -5.27 -11.78 -9.45
N HIS A 192 -5.14 -11.38 -8.19
CA HIS A 192 -5.18 -12.25 -7.03
C HIS A 192 -6.46 -12.01 -6.22
N CYS A 193 -7.05 -13.10 -5.71
CA CYS A 193 -8.13 -13.01 -4.73
C CYS A 193 -7.55 -13.18 -3.33
N LEU A 194 -7.75 -12.19 -2.47
CA LEU A 194 -7.35 -12.23 -1.06
C LEU A 194 -8.59 -12.48 -0.21
N GLU A 195 -8.57 -13.53 0.60
CA GLU A 195 -9.65 -13.82 1.54
C GLU A 195 -9.22 -13.47 2.96
N CYS A 196 -10.06 -12.74 3.69
CA CYS A 196 -9.87 -12.59 5.12
C CYS A 196 -10.18 -13.93 5.81
N ARG A 197 -9.15 -14.60 6.36
CA ARG A 197 -9.36 -15.82 7.17
C ARG A 197 -10.23 -15.46 8.37
N LYS A 198 -11.40 -16.08 8.47
CA LYS A 198 -12.06 -16.24 9.77
C LYS A 198 -11.21 -17.24 10.55
N ASP A 199 -10.40 -16.76 11.48
CA ASP A 199 -9.85 -17.64 12.50
C ASP A 199 -11.02 -18.32 13.22
N ALA A 200 -10.99 -19.65 13.22
CA ALA A 200 -11.93 -20.53 13.91
C ALA A 200 -11.56 -20.66 15.40
#